data_AF-A0A969PSN5-F1
#
_entry.id   AF-A0A969PSN5-F1
#
_cell.length_a   1.000
_cell.length_b   1.000
_cell.length_c   1.000
_cell.angle_alpha   90.00
_cell.angle_beta   90.00
_cell.angle_gamma   90.00
#
_symmetry.space_group_name_H-M   'P 1'
#
loop_
_entity.id
_entity.type
_entity.pdbx_description
1 polymer ?
#
loop_
_entity_poly.entity_id
_entity_poly.type
_entity_poly.pdbx_seq_one_letter_code
_entity_poly.pdbx_strand_id
1 'polypeptide(L)'
;MNRLAELILQGRQNRKLSLEEMANRCGISKSYLNYLERGYRKNPSIKVASRIAAVLQVPLEEVVSRIEEDEADTAHGGEASLCPC
;
A
#
# COMPACT_ATOMS: atom_id res chain seq x y z
N MET A 1 12.41 1.89 0.63
CA MET A 1 11.20 1.15 0.21
C MET A 1 10.48 0.75 1.50
N ASN A 2 9.17 0.87 1.58
CA ASN A 2 8.41 0.66 2.82
C ASN A 2 7.89 -0.79 2.93
N ARG A 3 7.44 -1.23 4.11
CA ARG A 3 7.14 -2.66 4.35
C ARG A 3 5.96 -3.15 3.50
N LEU A 4 5.00 -2.27 3.23
CA LEU A 4 3.90 -2.56 2.30
C LEU A 4 4.37 -2.76 0.86
N ALA A 5 5.28 -1.92 0.35
CA ALA A 5 5.80 -2.04 -1.00
C ALA A 5 6.47 -3.39 -1.22
N GLU A 6 7.25 -3.84 -0.22
CA GLU A 6 7.94 -5.12 -0.28
C GLU A 6 6.95 -6.30 -0.31
N LEU A 7 5.88 -6.27 0.50
CA LEU A 7 4.79 -7.27 0.44
C LEU A 7 4.22 -7.38 -0.97
N ILE A 8 3.88 -6.24 -1.56
CA ILE A 8 3.20 -6.18 -2.85
C ILE A 8 4.14 -6.70 -3.94
N LEU A 9 5.39 -6.22 -3.93
CA LEU A 9 6.40 -6.60 -4.92
C LEU A 9 6.70 -8.10 -4.88
N GLN A 10 7.01 -8.64 -3.69
CA GLN A 10 7.31 -10.06 -3.51
C GLN A 10 6.09 -10.91 -3.86
N GLY A 11 4.91 -10.54 -3.34
CA GLY A 11 3.67 -11.25 -3.63
C GLY A 11 3.35 -11.30 -5.11
N ARG A 12 3.59 -10.20 -5.84
CA ARG A 12 3.40 -10.14 -7.30
C ARG A 12 4.39 -11.03 -8.05
N GLN A 13 5.67 -10.95 -7.69
CA GLN A 13 6.74 -11.72 -8.33
C GLN A 13 6.57 -13.23 -8.10
N ASN A 14 6.24 -13.64 -6.88
CA ASN A 14 5.99 -15.04 -6.52
C ASN A 14 4.84 -15.65 -7.34
N ARG A 15 3.84 -14.83 -7.68
CA ARG A 15 2.69 -15.23 -8.51
C ARG A 15 2.93 -15.02 -10.01
N LYS A 16 4.13 -14.56 -10.42
CA LYS A 16 4.50 -14.24 -11.81
C LYS A 16 3.50 -13.31 -12.50
N LEU A 17 2.89 -12.40 -11.75
CA LEU A 17 1.93 -11.44 -12.30
C LEU A 17 2.64 -10.22 -12.86
N SER A 18 2.19 -9.74 -14.01
CA SER A 18 2.61 -8.41 -14.49
C SER A 18 1.95 -7.32 -13.64
N LEU A 19 2.52 -6.12 -13.65
CA LEU A 19 1.91 -4.95 -13.00
C LEU A 19 0.48 -4.71 -13.49
N GLU A 20 0.24 -4.89 -14.78
CA GLU A 20 -1.06 -4.65 -15.40
C GLU A 20 -2.09 -5.71 -14.98
N GLU A 21 -1.67 -6.98 -14.97
CA GLU A 21 -2.51 -8.10 -14.54
C GLU A 21 -2.92 -7.97 -13.07
N MET A 22 -1.97 -7.65 -12.19
CA MET A 22 -2.26 -7.45 -10.78
C MET A 22 -3.16 -6.22 -10.56
N ALA A 23 -2.90 -5.12 -11.26
CA ALA A 23 -3.71 -3.91 -11.16
C ALA A 23 -5.17 -4.18 -11.58
N ASN A 24 -5.37 -4.92 -12.67
CA ASN A 24 -6.70 -5.33 -13.13
C ASN A 24 -7.40 -6.22 -12.11
N ARG A 25 -6.73 -7.24 -11.56
CA ARG A 25 -7.31 -8.12 -10.52
C ARG A 25 -7.65 -7.38 -9.24
N CYS A 26 -6.81 -6.43 -8.84
CA CYS A 26 -7.05 -5.56 -7.70
C CYS A 26 -8.11 -4.47 -8.00
N GLY A 27 -8.51 -4.26 -9.26
CA GLY A 27 -9.39 -3.19 -9.69
C GLY A 27 -8.85 -1.79 -9.40
N ILE A 28 -7.54 -1.59 -9.55
CA ILE A 28 -6.84 -0.31 -9.37
C ILE A 28 -6.09 0.05 -10.65
N SER A 29 -5.66 1.30 -10.77
CA SER A 29 -4.84 1.69 -11.92
C SER A 29 -3.41 1.17 -11.80
N LYS A 30 -2.80 0.83 -12.95
CA LYS A 30 -1.38 0.42 -13.05
C LYS A 30 -0.44 1.43 -12.41
N SER A 31 -0.71 2.73 -12.60
CA SER A 31 0.06 3.80 -11.97
C SER A 31 -0.07 3.78 -10.45
N TYR A 32 -1.27 3.54 -9.92
CA TYR A 32 -1.48 3.45 -8.48
C TYR A 32 -0.74 2.26 -7.86
N LEU A 33 -0.80 1.09 -8.49
CA LEU A 33 0.00 -0.07 -8.07
C LEU A 33 1.51 0.23 -8.13
N ASN A 34 1.97 0.93 -9.16
CA ASN A 34 3.37 1.35 -9.26
C ASN A 34 3.80 2.28 -8.10
N TYR A 35 2.94 3.23 -7.73
CA TYR A 35 3.19 4.10 -6.58
C TYR A 35 3.24 3.32 -5.26
N LEU A 36 2.40 2.29 -5.11
CA LEU A 36 2.43 1.41 -3.93
C LEU A 36 3.72 0.58 -3.89
N GLU A 37 4.13 -0.07 -5.00
CA GLU A 37 5.36 -0.87 -5.07
C GLU A 37 6.65 -0.05 -4.88
N ARG A 38 6.60 1.25 -5.15
CA ARG A 38 7.73 2.17 -4.93
C ARG A 38 7.70 2.82 -3.55
N GLY A 39 6.63 2.65 -2.78
CA GLY A 39 6.43 3.27 -1.47
C GLY A 39 6.13 4.76 -1.49
N TYR A 40 5.72 5.31 -2.65
CA TYR A 40 5.27 6.71 -2.76
C TYR A 40 3.88 6.92 -2.16
N ARG A 41 3.04 5.89 -2.15
CA ARG A 41 1.75 5.88 -1.49
C ARG A 41 1.77 4.80 -0.42
N LYS A 42 1.46 5.19 0.82
CA LYS A 42 1.53 4.30 1.99
C LYS A 42 0.15 3.96 2.56
N ASN A 43 -0.84 4.81 2.31
CA ASN A 43 -2.18 4.67 2.88
C ASN A 43 -3.23 4.38 1.79
N PRO A 44 -3.29 3.15 1.25
CA PRO A 44 -4.41 2.74 0.44
C PRO A 44 -5.69 2.63 1.29
N SER A 45 -6.86 2.89 0.71
CA SER A 45 -8.12 2.63 1.39
C SER A 45 -8.24 1.14 1.76
N ILE A 46 -8.94 0.83 2.86
CA ILE A 46 -9.25 -0.54 3.29
C ILE A 46 -9.81 -1.40 2.14
N LYS A 47 -10.62 -0.80 1.26
CA LYS A 47 -11.16 -1.48 0.07
C LYS A 47 -10.09 -1.88 -0.94
N VAL A 48 -8.99 -1.14 -1.04
CA VAL A 48 -7.85 -1.51 -1.88
C VAL A 48 -7.00 -2.56 -1.17
N ALA A 49 -6.73 -2.38 0.13
CA ALA A 49 -5.98 -3.34 0.93
C ALA A 49 -6.63 -4.74 0.89
N SER A 50 -7.96 -4.83 1.00
CA SER A 50 -8.69 -6.09 0.89
C SER A 50 -8.57 -6.74 -0.48
N ARG A 51 -8.56 -5.96 -1.56
CA ARG A 51 -8.37 -6.46 -2.92
C ARG A 51 -6.94 -6.95 -3.14
N ILE A 52 -5.95 -6.22 -2.64
CA ILE A 52 -4.53 -6.64 -2.67
C ILE A 52 -4.36 -7.95 -1.88
N ALA A 53 -4.90 -8.03 -0.67
CA ALA A 53 -4.88 -9.22 0.17
C ALA A 53 -5.51 -10.43 -0.55
N ALA A 54 -6.67 -10.24 -1.19
CA ALA A 54 -7.35 -11.28 -1.95
C ALA A 54 -6.52 -11.79 -3.15
N VAL A 55 -5.89 -10.89 -3.91
CA VAL A 55 -5.04 -11.26 -5.06
C VAL A 55 -3.76 -11.96 -4.61
N LEU A 56 -3.18 -11.50 -3.50
CA LEU A 56 -1.98 -12.07 -2.90
C LEU A 56 -2.26 -13.32 -2.05
N GLN A 57 -3.53 -13.66 -1.83
CA GLN A 57 -4.03 -14.68 -0.90
C GLN A 57 -3.31 -14.66 0.46
N VAL A 58 -3.14 -13.44 0.99
CA VAL A 58 -2.65 -13.20 2.35
C VAL A 58 -3.82 -12.69 3.20
N PRO A 59 -3.77 -12.85 4.53
CA PRO A 59 -4.76 -12.26 5.42
C PRO A 59 -4.81 -10.74 5.25
N LEU A 60 -6.01 -10.16 5.33
CA LEU A 60 -6.16 -8.69 5.31
C LEU A 60 -5.38 -8.05 6.47
N GLU A 61 -5.42 -8.66 7.66
CA GLU A 61 -4.62 -8.25 8.82
C GLU A 61 -3.16 -7.99 8.44
N GLU A 62 -2.53 -8.89 7.68
CA GLU A 62 -1.11 -8.76 7.32
C GLU A 62 -0.85 -7.51 6.46
N VAL A 63 -1.77 -7.21 5.53
CA VAL A 63 -1.67 -6.00 4.69
C VAL A 63 -1.88 -4.74 5.54
N VAL A 64 -2.84 -4.77 6.45
CA VAL A 64 -3.17 -3.64 7.33
C VAL A 64 -2.04 -3.36 8.32
N SER A 65 -1.49 -4.38 8.98
CA SER A 65 -0.36 -4.22 9.90
C SER A 65 0.84 -3.58 9.22
N ARG A 66 1.14 -3.95 7.96
CA ARG A 66 2.22 -3.31 7.20
C ARG A 66 1.94 -1.85 6.82
N ILE A 67 0.67 -1.45 6.68
CA ILE A 67 0.27 -0.06 6.47
C ILE A 67 0.49 0.75 7.77
N GLU A 68 0.08 0.21 8.92
CA GLU A 68 0.18 0.86 10.23
C GLU A 68 1.64 1.02 10.68
N GLU A 69 2.48 0.01 10.46
CA GLU A 69 3.92 0.06 10.77
C GLU A 69 4.66 1.15 10.01
N ASP A 70 4.22 1.47 8.78
CA ASP A 70 4.82 2.52 7.96
C ASP A 70 4.39 3.94 8.41
N GLU A 71 3.32 4.09 9.21
CA GLU A 71 2.89 5.37 9.80
C GLU A 71 3.64 5.69 11.10
N ALA A 72 4.04 4.66 11.86
CA ALA A 72 4.73 4.79 13.14
C ALA A 72 6.09 5.51 13.06
N ASP A 73 6.69 5.62 11.88
CA ASP A 73 7.97 6.30 11.65
C ASP A 73 7.83 7.84 11.48
N THR A 74 6.61 8.38 11.39
CA THR A 74 6.40 9.82 11.08
C THR A 74 6.04 10.68 12.29
N ALA A 75 6.21 10.19 13.52
CA ALA A 75 5.97 10.98 14.73
C ALA A 75 7.19 11.85 15.12
N HIS A 76 7.50 12.86 14.30
CA HIS A 76 8.00 14.14 14.81
C HIS A 76 7.69 15.29 13.84
N GLY A 77 6.97 16.29 14.33
CA GLY A 77 6.76 17.57 13.64
C GLY A 77 5.30 17.93 13.40
N GLY A 78 4.55 18.16 14.47
CA GLY A 78 3.38 19.02 14.38
C GLY A 78 3.82 20.47 14.50
N GLU A 79 3.37 21.33 13.61
CA GLU A 79 3.21 22.75 13.94
C GLU A 79 2.01 23.32 13.20
N ALA A 80 1.16 23.93 14.02
CA ALA A 80 -0.10 24.51 13.67
C ALA A 80 0.05 25.62 12.62
N SER A 81 -0.75 25.56 11.55
CA SER A 81 -1.32 26.79 11.04
C SER A 81 -2.56 27.09 11.88
N LEU A 82 -2.32 27.80 12.98
CA LEU A 82 -3.32 28.75 13.47
C LEU A 82 -3.62 29.69 12.30
N CYS A 83 -4.87 29.76 11.87
CA CYS A 83 -5.39 30.97 11.26
C CYS A 83 -5.94 31.84 12.39
N PRO A 84 -5.20 32.82 12.92
CA PRO A 84 -5.81 33.92 13.63
C PRO A 84 -6.35 34.92 12.59
N CYS A 85 -7.67 34.92 12.46
CA CYS A 85 -8.54 35.93 11.81
C CYS A 85 -8.42 36.14 10.29
#